data_AF-A0A950YAM4-F1
#
_entry.id   AF-A0A950YAM4-F1
#
_cell.length_a   1.000
_cell.length_b   1.000
_cell.length_c   1.000
_cell.angle_alpha   90.00
_cell.angle_beta   90.00
_cell.angle_gamma   90.00
#
_symmetry.space_group_name_H-M   'P 1'
#
loop_
_entity.id
_entity.type
_entity.pdbx_description
1 polymer ?
#
loop_
_entity_poly.entity_id
_entity_poly.type
_entity_poly.pdbx_seq_one_letter_code
_entity_poly.pdbx_strand_id
1 'polypeptide(L)'
;MSSPLQRARFRRDHRWAPRHMSAFADGELTPRARARLERHTEECPDCRSLQQSLQRMLSALRAIPSRTGHAPDIAAAVRQRLNQLPPE
;
A
#
# COMPACT_ATOMS: atom_id res chain seq x y z
N MET A 1 -5.50 -4.02 -35.99
CA MET A 1 -5.02 -2.62 -36.15
C MET A 1 -5.48 -1.82 -34.94
N SER A 2 -4.59 -1.34 -34.09
CA SER A 2 -4.98 -0.60 -32.88
C SER A 2 -5.47 0.80 -33.24
N SER A 3 -6.71 1.13 -32.89
CA SER A 3 -7.30 2.44 -33.14
C SER A 3 -6.46 3.57 -32.49
N PRO A 4 -6.35 4.75 -33.12
CA PRO A 4 -5.69 5.91 -32.52
C PRO A 4 -6.23 6.25 -31.13
N LEU A 5 -7.53 6.04 -30.89
CA LEU A 5 -8.15 6.22 -29.57
C LEU A 5 -7.60 5.25 -28.52
N GLN A 6 -7.32 4.01 -28.92
CA GLN A 6 -6.79 2.98 -28.02
C GLN A 6 -5.34 3.30 -27.63
N ARG A 7 -4.53 3.79 -28.56
CA ARG A 7 -3.15 4.25 -28.27
C ARG A 7 -3.15 5.48 -27.36
N ALA A 8 -4.10 6.40 -27.53
CA ALA A 8 -4.23 7.57 -26.66
C ALA A 8 -4.66 7.17 -25.24
N ARG A 9 -5.66 6.29 -25.12
CA ARG A 9 -6.09 5.75 -23.82
C ARG A 9 -4.94 5.07 -23.10
N PHE A 10 -4.21 4.19 -23.79
CA PHE A 10 -3.08 3.46 -23.21
C PHE A 10 -2.02 4.41 -22.66
N ARG A 11 -1.58 5.42 -23.43
CA ARG A 11 -0.58 6.39 -22.96
C ARG A 11 -1.02 7.16 -21.72
N ARG A 12 -2.29 7.56 -21.68
CA ARG A 12 -2.88 8.24 -20.52
C ARG A 12 -2.96 7.33 -19.29
N ASP A 13 -3.35 6.06 -19.49
CA ASP A 13 -3.42 5.06 -18.41
C ASP A 13 -2.01 4.71 -17.90
N HIS A 14 -1.04 4.57 -18.81
CA HIS A 14 0.37 4.32 -18.49
C HIS A 14 1.00 5.44 -17.68
N ARG A 15 0.74 6.72 -18.00
CA ARG A 15 1.25 7.86 -17.20
C ARG A 15 0.57 7.95 -15.82
N TRP A 16 -0.67 7.51 -15.74
CA TRP A 16 -1.47 7.57 -14.51
C TRP A 16 -1.13 6.44 -13.54
N ALA A 17 -0.92 5.22 -14.05
CA ALA A 17 -0.83 4.00 -13.25
C ALA A 17 0.30 4.00 -12.20
N PRO A 18 1.57 4.32 -12.52
CA PRO A 18 2.66 4.29 -11.54
C PRO A 18 2.41 5.20 -10.33
N ARG A 19 1.78 6.36 -10.55
CA ARG A 19 1.48 7.34 -9.50
C ARG A 19 0.37 6.91 -8.53
N HIS A 20 -0.37 5.86 -8.87
CA HIS A 20 -1.51 5.37 -8.09
C HIS A 20 -1.28 3.94 -7.56
N MET A 21 -0.07 3.39 -7.71
CA MET A 21 0.25 2.02 -7.26
C MET A 21 0.19 1.87 -5.74
N SER A 22 0.65 2.86 -4.97
CA SER A 22 0.57 2.81 -3.51
C SER A 22 -0.89 2.80 -3.05
N ALA A 23 -1.71 3.76 -3.50
CA ALA A 23 -3.14 3.80 -3.20
C ALA A 23 -3.87 2.51 -3.64
N PHE A 24 -3.45 1.86 -4.73
CA PHE A 24 -4.00 0.55 -5.09
C PHE A 24 -3.64 -0.54 -4.08
N ALA A 25 -2.38 -0.58 -3.65
CA ALA A 25 -1.88 -1.56 -2.70
C ALA A 25 -2.48 -1.37 -1.30
N ASP A 26 -2.77 -0.13 -0.93
CA ASP A 26 -3.39 0.26 0.34
C ASP A 26 -4.93 0.11 0.31
N GLY A 27 -5.51 -0.15 -0.87
CA GLY A 27 -6.97 -0.33 -1.02
C GLY A 27 -7.77 0.98 -1.07
N GLU A 28 -7.10 2.11 -1.28
CA GLU A 28 -7.68 3.46 -1.24
C GLU A 28 -8.24 3.94 -2.58
N LEU A 29 -8.08 3.17 -3.66
CA LEU A 29 -8.65 3.51 -4.96
C LEU A 29 -10.16 3.28 -4.99
N THR A 30 -10.88 4.21 -5.61
CA THR A 30 -12.29 3.99 -5.98
C THR A 30 -12.42 2.77 -6.89
N PRO A 31 -13.57 2.06 -6.89
CA PRO A 31 -13.77 0.87 -7.73
C PRO A 31 -13.47 1.11 -9.21
N ARG A 32 -13.82 2.30 -9.73
CA ARG A 32 -13.54 2.70 -11.11
C ARG A 32 -12.04 2.90 -11.38
N ALA A 33 -11.32 3.52 -10.44
CA ALA A 33 -9.87 3.71 -10.57
C ALA A 33 -9.13 2.36 -10.47
N ARG A 34 -9.61 1.48 -9.59
CA ARG A 34 -9.09 0.12 -9.44
C ARG A 34 -9.21 -0.67 -10.75
N ALA A 35 -10.41 -0.77 -11.32
CA ALA A 35 -10.66 -1.48 -12.58
C ALA A 35 -9.84 -0.89 -13.75
N ARG A 36 -9.64 0.44 -13.76
CA ARG A 36 -8.77 1.12 -14.75
C ARG A 36 -7.32 0.65 -14.63
N LEU A 37 -6.79 0.54 -13.40
CA LEU A 37 -5.42 0.09 -13.16
C LEU A 37 -5.25 -1.38 -13.53
N GLU A 38 -6.18 -2.23 -13.11
CA GLU A 38 -6.17 -3.68 -13.38
C GLU A 38 -6.14 -3.94 -14.90
N ARG A 39 -7.05 -3.33 -15.66
CA ARG A 39 -7.04 -3.40 -17.12
C ARG A 39 -5.72 -2.91 -17.73
N HIS A 40 -5.14 -1.83 -17.20
CA HIS A 40 -3.86 -1.34 -17.72
C HIS A 40 -2.71 -2.31 -17.44
N THR A 41 -2.68 -2.94 -16.26
CA THR A 41 -1.68 -3.98 -15.93
C THR A 41 -1.87 -5.25 -16.74
N GLU A 42 -3.09 -5.52 -17.23
CA GLU A 42 -3.32 -6.58 -18.21
C GLU A 42 -2.61 -6.30 -19.54
N GLU A 43 -2.65 -5.05 -19.97
CA GLU A 43 -2.10 -4.58 -21.26
C GLU A 43 -0.60 -4.21 -21.22
N CYS A 44 -0.06 -3.86 -20.04
CA CYS A 44 1.30 -3.32 -19.90
C CYS A 44 2.17 -4.17 -18.94
N PRO A 45 3.16 -4.92 -19.44
CA PRO A 45 4.00 -5.80 -18.63
C PRO A 45 4.87 -5.04 -17.61
N ASP A 46 5.30 -3.82 -17.93
CA ASP A 46 6.11 -3.01 -17.02
C ASP A 46 5.30 -2.56 -15.80
N CYS A 47 4.07 -2.08 -16.02
CA CYS A 47 3.17 -1.69 -14.94
C CYS A 47 2.74 -2.89 -14.09
N ARG A 48 2.55 -4.06 -14.72
CA ARG A 48 2.28 -5.31 -13.99
C ARG A 48 3.47 -5.71 -13.11
N SER A 49 4.69 -5.65 -13.63
CA SER A 49 5.91 -5.96 -12.89
C SER A 49 6.09 -5.03 -11.69
N LEU A 50 5.82 -3.73 -11.87
CA LEU A 50 5.84 -2.75 -10.79
C LEU A 50 4.83 -3.08 -9.68
N GLN A 51 3.59 -3.39 -10.05
CA GLN A 51 2.53 -3.78 -9.10
C GLN A 51 2.93 -5.03 -8.31
N GLN A 52 3.43 -6.06 -8.99
CA GLN A 52 3.86 -7.30 -8.35
C GLN A 52 5.06 -7.09 -7.42
N SER A 53 6.03 -6.25 -7.81
CA SER A 53 7.17 -5.90 -6.95
C SER A 53 6.71 -5.20 -5.68
N LEU A 54 5.77 -4.25 -5.78
CA LEU A 54 5.18 -3.59 -4.61
C LEU A 54 4.46 -4.58 -3.70
N GLN A 55 3.64 -5.47 -4.26
CA GLN A 55 2.94 -6.51 -3.50
C GLN A 55 3.92 -7.46 -2.80
N ARG A 56 4.99 -7.90 -3.47
CA ARG A 56 6.04 -8.73 -2.87
C ARG A 56 6.73 -8.03 -1.70
N MET A 57 7.08 -6.75 -1.85
CA MET A 57 7.67 -5.96 -0.77
C MET A 57 6.73 -5.85 0.44
N LEU A 58 5.45 -5.53 0.22
CA LEU A 58 4.47 -5.44 1.30
C LEU A 58 4.24 -6.79 1.99
N SER A 59 4.17 -7.89 1.23
CA SER A 59 4.08 -9.23 1.79
C SER A 59 5.30 -9.59 2.63
N ALA A 60 6.50 -9.26 2.17
CA ALA A 60 7.74 -9.47 2.93
C ALA A 60 7.73 -8.67 4.24
N LEU A 61 7.31 -7.39 4.19
CA LEU A 61 7.19 -6.54 5.38
C LEU A 61 6.16 -7.08 6.38
N ARG A 62 5.01 -7.59 5.91
CA ARG A 62 3.97 -8.20 6.77
C ARG A 62 4.42 -9.52 7.39
N ALA A 63 5.31 -10.25 6.71
CA ALA A 63 5.87 -11.50 7.21
C ALA A 63 6.95 -11.30 8.27
N ILE A 64 7.46 -10.07 8.45
CA ILE A 64 8.39 -9.76 9.54
C ILE A 64 7.63 -10.01 10.85
N PRO A 65 8.14 -10.90 11.73
CA PRO A 65 7.56 -11.12 13.03
C PRO A 65 7.51 -9.78 13.76
N SER A 66 6.31 -9.25 13.93
CA SER A 66 6.12 -8.18 14.90
C SER A 66 6.45 -8.80 16.25
N ARG A 67 7.35 -8.16 17.01
CA ARG A 67 7.41 -8.40 18.45
C ARG A 67 6.12 -7.85 19.07
N THR A 68 5.01 -8.49 18.77
CA THR A 68 3.81 -8.55 19.61
C THR A 68 4.03 -9.57 20.74
N GLY A 69 5.29 -9.76 21.17
CA GLY A 69 5.52 -10.28 22.50
C GLY A 69 5.06 -9.19 23.44
N HIS A 70 3.94 -9.43 24.13
CA HIS A 70 3.40 -8.67 25.26
C HIS A 70 4.26 -7.44 25.56
N ALA A 71 3.91 -6.29 24.99
CA ALA A 71 4.45 -5.06 25.52
C ALA A 71 4.18 -5.14 27.03
N PRO A 72 5.21 -5.07 27.91
CA PRO A 72 4.97 -4.99 29.34
C PRO A 72 3.91 -3.92 29.51
N ASP A 73 2.80 -4.18 30.22
CA ASP A 73 1.65 -3.27 30.23
C ASP A 73 2.14 -1.84 30.48
N ILE A 74 2.32 -1.09 29.38
CA ILE A 74 3.02 0.19 29.40
C ILE A 74 2.14 1.13 30.20
N ALA A 75 0.82 0.95 30.13
CA ALA A 75 -0.11 1.68 30.97
C ALA A 75 0.06 1.32 32.45
N ALA A 76 0.31 0.06 32.83
CA ALA A 76 0.63 -0.30 34.22
C ALA A 76 1.95 0.32 34.67
N ALA A 77 3.01 0.24 33.87
CA ALA A 77 4.30 0.83 34.21
C ALA A 77 4.22 2.36 34.35
N VAL A 78 3.48 3.02 33.45
CA VAL A 78 3.23 4.47 33.51
C VAL A 78 2.40 4.83 34.75
N ARG A 79 1.30 4.11 35.02
CA ARG A 79 0.48 4.31 36.23
C ARG A 79 1.30 4.15 37.51
N GLN A 80 2.13 3.11 37.57
CA GLN A 80 3.01 2.87 38.71
C GLN A 80 3.97 4.04 38.91
N ARG A 81 4.57 4.57 37.83
CA ARG A 81 5.48 5.70 37.92
C ARG A 81 4.78 6.99 38.38
N LEU A 82 3.57 7.24 37.88
CA LEU A 82 2.76 8.39 38.29
C LEU A 82 2.41 8.34 39.78
N ASN A 83 2.07 7.16 40.30
CA ASN A 83 1.76 6.97 41.73
C ASN A 83 2.97 7.08 42.65
N GLN A 84 4.20 7.02 42.12
CA GLN A 84 5.45 7.15 42.87
C GLN A 84 6.03 8.57 42.83
N LEU A 85 5.41 9.50 42.09
CA LEU A 85 5.85 10.89 42.09
C LEU A 85 5.56 11.51 43.47
N PRO A 86 6.58 12.04 44.17
CA PRO A 86 6.34 12.72 45.43
C PRO A 86 5.47 13.96 45.19
N PRO A 87 4.56 14.29 46.11
CA PRO A 87 3.81 15.53 46.03
C PRO A 87 4.78 16.71 46.15
N GLU A 88 4.60 17.68 45.28
CA GLU A 88 5.31 18.97 45.24
C GLU A 88 4.97 19.88 46.42
#